data_AF-A0A8J2HJV6-F1
#
_entry.id   AF-A0A8J2HJV6-F1
#
_cell.length_a   1.000
_cell.length_b   1.000
_cell.length_c   1.000
_cell.angle_alpha   90.00
_cell.angle_beta   90.00
_cell.angle_gamma   90.00
#
_symmetry.space_group_name_H-M   'P 1'
#
loop_
_entity.id
_entity.type
_entity.pdbx_description
1 polymer ?
#
loop_
_entity_poly.entity_id
_entity_poly.type
_entity_poly.pdbx_seq_one_letter_code
_entity_poly.pdbx_strand_id
1 'polypeptide(L)'
;MSLSASVMKLIFMDIERAQILVGDIWACYKGKDLGEFNDIDIITMFADYRIPQVLLHFGAMRYSNPLLSTLQTGTELTPGCIEEIEIRGCSIEVIERVVDRVRNLIKQYPNLNINPFSCNSIVVDHFLWDYRRKNAEKLESIPFHRTRSIYY
;
A
#
# COMPACT_ATOMS: atom_id res chain seq x y z
N MET A 1 4.53 21.17 -6.86
CA MET A 1 4.26 19.73 -6.96
C MET A 1 2.83 19.60 -7.46
N SER A 2 2.61 19.38 -8.76
CA SER A 2 1.27 19.23 -9.30
C SER A 2 0.69 17.91 -8.78
N LEU A 3 -0.45 17.96 -8.11
CA LEU A 3 -1.19 16.78 -7.66
C LEU A 3 -1.49 15.90 -8.89
N SER A 4 -0.86 14.73 -8.98
CA SER A 4 -1.08 13.76 -10.07
C SER A 4 -2.43 13.07 -9.88
N ALA A 5 -2.88 12.36 -10.92
CA ALA A 5 -4.07 11.52 -10.91
C ALA A 5 -4.13 10.52 -9.73
N SER A 6 -3.01 10.25 -9.04
CA SER A 6 -2.95 9.47 -7.80
C SER A 6 -3.83 10.05 -6.68
N VAL A 7 -4.05 11.37 -6.65
CA VAL A 7 -4.91 12.03 -5.64
C VAL A 7 -6.39 11.83 -5.93
N MET A 8 -6.75 11.51 -7.17
CA MET A 8 -8.13 11.18 -7.53
C MET A 8 -8.52 9.76 -7.09
N LYS A 9 -7.54 8.91 -6.73
CA LYS A 9 -7.74 7.58 -6.14
C LYS A 9 -7.81 7.59 -4.60
N LEU A 10 -7.55 8.74 -3.96
CA LEU A 10 -7.76 8.96 -2.51
C LEU A 10 -9.25 9.09 -2.12
N ILE A 11 -10.16 8.82 -3.06
CA ILE A 11 -11.60 8.95 -2.91
C ILE A 11 -12.14 7.72 -2.14
N PHE A 12 -12.18 7.95 -0.82
CA PHE A 12 -13.10 7.45 0.21
C PHE A 12 -12.80 6.09 0.87
N MET A 13 -12.47 6.20 2.16
CA MET A 13 -12.55 5.17 3.23
C MET A 13 -13.82 4.29 3.18
N ASP A 14 -14.88 4.73 2.50
CA ASP A 14 -16.13 3.96 2.32
C ASP A 14 -15.99 2.74 1.41
N ILE A 15 -15.07 2.74 0.43
CA ILE A 15 -14.92 1.66 -0.55
C ILE A 15 -13.81 0.67 -0.14
N GLU A 16 -12.98 1.01 0.85
CA GLU A 16 -11.82 0.20 1.25
C GLU A 16 -12.21 -1.26 1.55
N ARG A 17 -13.33 -1.49 2.24
CA ARG A 17 -13.83 -2.85 2.52
C ARG A 17 -14.27 -3.61 1.27
N ALA A 18 -14.84 -2.92 0.30
CA ALA A 18 -15.22 -3.53 -0.99
C ALA A 18 -13.97 -3.86 -1.82
N GLN A 19 -12.96 -2.97 -1.81
CA GLN A 19 -11.68 -3.24 -2.48
C GLN A 19 -10.95 -4.42 -1.84
N ILE A 20 -10.92 -4.48 -0.49
CA ILE A 20 -10.33 -5.62 0.25
C ILE A 20 -11.03 -6.91 -0.14
N LEU A 21 -12.37 -6.93 -0.13
CA LEU A 21 -13.13 -8.12 -0.53
C LEU A 21 -12.79 -8.57 -1.95
N VAL A 22 -12.75 -7.66 -2.93
CA VAL A 22 -12.39 -8.01 -4.31
C VAL A 22 -10.95 -8.51 -4.40
N GLY A 23 -10.02 -7.86 -3.70
CA GLY A 23 -8.61 -8.29 -3.64
C GLY A 23 -8.43 -9.67 -3.00
N ASP A 24 -9.15 -9.94 -1.92
CA ASP A 24 -9.16 -11.22 -1.22
C ASP A 24 -9.74 -12.33 -2.10
N ILE A 25 -10.87 -12.09 -2.77
CA ILE A 25 -11.47 -13.03 -3.71
C ILE A 25 -10.49 -13.32 -4.85
N TRP A 26 -9.93 -12.29 -5.47
CA TRP A 26 -8.94 -12.45 -6.54
C TRP A 26 -7.72 -13.25 -6.07
N ALA A 27 -7.18 -12.94 -4.89
CA ALA A 27 -6.01 -13.60 -4.34
C ALA A 27 -6.29 -15.08 -3.97
N CYS A 28 -7.46 -15.36 -3.40
CA CYS A 28 -7.89 -16.72 -3.06
C CYS A 28 -7.99 -17.62 -4.29
N TYR A 29 -8.60 -17.12 -5.37
CA TYR A 29 -8.80 -17.88 -6.61
C TYR A 29 -7.68 -17.67 -7.63
N LYS A 30 -6.66 -16.87 -7.31
CA LYS A 30 -5.50 -16.57 -8.18
C LYS A 30 -5.90 -16.08 -9.57
N GLY A 31 -6.91 -15.22 -9.63
CA GLY A 31 -7.41 -14.67 -10.90
C GLY A 31 -8.24 -15.64 -11.76
N LYS A 32 -8.79 -16.72 -11.18
CA LYS A 32 -9.59 -17.73 -11.89
C LYS A 32 -10.99 -17.86 -11.28
N ASP A 33 -11.91 -18.49 -11.99
CA ASP A 33 -13.27 -18.78 -11.49
C ASP A 33 -13.95 -17.52 -10.90
N LEU A 34 -14.32 -17.56 -9.61
CA LEU A 34 -14.95 -16.44 -8.92
C LEU A 34 -14.02 -15.23 -8.72
N GLY A 35 -12.72 -15.41 -8.87
CA GLY A 35 -11.71 -14.34 -8.85
C GLY A 35 -11.25 -13.90 -10.22
N GLU A 36 -11.91 -14.30 -11.31
CA GLU A 36 -11.58 -13.82 -12.65
C GLU A 36 -12.10 -12.39 -12.83
N PHE A 37 -11.17 -11.44 -12.76
CA PHE A 37 -11.42 -10.02 -12.98
C PHE A 37 -10.51 -9.51 -14.10
N ASN A 38 -11.09 -8.89 -15.13
CA ASN A 38 -10.34 -8.35 -16.27
C ASN A 38 -9.70 -6.98 -15.99
N ASP A 39 -10.12 -6.34 -14.89
CA ASP A 39 -9.80 -4.97 -14.50
C ASP A 39 -9.22 -4.89 -13.08
N ILE A 40 -8.73 -6.01 -12.53
CA ILE A 40 -8.19 -6.10 -11.16
C ILE A 40 -7.06 -5.08 -10.89
N ASP A 41 -6.30 -4.75 -11.94
CA ASP A 41 -5.19 -3.80 -11.89
C ASP A 41 -5.63 -2.34 -11.63
N ILE A 42 -6.93 -2.05 -11.69
CA ILE A 42 -7.46 -0.72 -11.32
C ILE A 42 -7.36 -0.50 -9.80
N ILE A 43 -7.48 -1.58 -9.02
CA ILE A 43 -7.45 -1.54 -7.55
C ILE A 43 -6.02 -1.24 -7.07
N THR A 44 -5.89 -0.22 -6.23
CA THR A 44 -4.63 0.14 -5.57
C THR A 44 -4.43 -0.65 -4.29
N MET A 45 -3.26 -0.47 -3.67
CA MET A 45 -3.04 -1.00 -2.31
C MET A 45 -4.10 -0.51 -1.33
N PHE A 46 -4.32 -1.29 -0.27
CA PHE A 46 -5.15 -0.90 0.86
C PHE A 46 -4.34 0.03 1.74
N ALA A 47 -4.86 1.20 2.11
CA ALA A 47 -4.07 2.23 2.79
C ALA A 47 -3.84 1.91 4.29
N ASP A 48 -3.44 0.69 4.62
CA ASP A 48 -3.24 0.21 5.99
C ASP A 48 -2.20 1.06 6.74
N TYR A 49 -2.46 1.25 8.04
CA TYR A 49 -1.68 2.15 8.87
C TYR A 49 -0.27 1.61 9.22
N ARG A 50 -0.04 0.30 9.08
CA ARG A 50 1.24 -0.37 9.33
C ARG A 50 2.10 -0.51 8.08
N ILE A 51 1.54 -0.55 6.87
CA ILE A 51 2.34 -0.65 5.65
C ILE A 51 3.36 0.50 5.48
N PRO A 52 3.04 1.77 5.80
CA PRO A 52 4.03 2.85 5.80
C PRO A 52 5.27 2.54 6.64
N GLN A 53 5.12 1.80 7.74
CA GLN A 53 6.21 1.35 8.61
C GLN A 53 7.22 0.49 7.83
N VAL A 54 6.74 -0.41 6.98
CA VAL A 54 7.59 -1.27 6.14
C VAL A 54 8.25 -0.47 5.03
N LEU A 55 7.52 0.47 4.42
CA LEU A 55 8.06 1.33 3.36
C LEU A 55 9.19 2.23 3.87
N LEU A 56 9.07 2.77 5.09
CA LEU A 56 10.16 3.48 5.78
C LEU A 56 11.34 2.57 6.05
N HIS A 57 11.09 1.35 6.54
CA HIS A 57 12.13 0.35 6.82
C HIS A 57 12.97 0.03 5.58
N PHE A 58 12.33 -0.07 4.42
CA PHE A 58 13.02 -0.28 3.15
C PHE A 58 13.63 0.99 2.54
N GLY A 59 13.42 2.16 3.15
CA GLY A 59 13.86 3.44 2.61
C GLY A 59 13.12 3.87 1.34
N ALA A 60 11.95 3.28 1.08
CA ALA A 60 11.12 3.58 -0.10
C ALA A 60 10.35 4.91 0.04
N MET A 61 10.16 5.39 1.28
CA MET A 61 9.70 6.73 1.60
C MET A 61 10.36 7.25 2.88
N ARG A 62 10.18 8.54 3.17
CA ARG A 62 10.66 9.19 4.40
C ARG A 62 9.65 10.23 4.88
N TYR A 63 9.53 10.40 6.19
CA TYR A 63 8.78 11.50 6.76
C TYR A 63 9.63 12.78 6.79
N SER A 64 8.96 13.93 6.75
CA SER A 64 9.58 15.21 7.08
C SER A 64 9.94 15.24 8.57
N ASN A 65 10.95 16.02 8.96
CA ASN A 65 11.33 16.14 10.37
C ASN A 65 10.15 16.53 11.29
N PRO A 66 9.27 17.48 10.92
CA PRO A 66 8.11 17.81 11.74
C PRO A 66 7.14 16.63 11.90
N LEU A 67 6.81 15.94 10.81
CA LEU A 67 5.90 14.80 10.83
C LEU A 67 6.47 13.64 11.64
N LEU A 68 7.77 13.35 11.48
CA LEU A 68 8.46 12.31 12.23
C LEU A 68 8.40 12.58 13.73
N SER A 69 8.68 13.81 14.17
CA SER A 69 8.60 14.21 15.57
C SER A 69 7.21 14.02 16.14
N THR A 70 6.16 14.42 15.40
CA THR A 70 4.75 14.22 15.80
C THR A 70 4.39 12.74 15.96
N LEU A 71 4.86 11.88 15.06
CA LEU A 71 4.56 10.45 15.13
C LEU A 71 5.31 9.76 16.26
N GLN A 72 6.53 10.21 16.60
CA GLN A 72 7.33 9.68 17.69
C GLN A 72 6.72 9.94 19.08
N THR A 73 5.96 11.02 19.25
CA THR A 73 5.23 11.26 20.51
C THR A 73 4.02 10.35 20.69
N GLY A 74 3.69 9.54 19.68
CA GLY A 74 2.53 8.65 19.70
C GLY A 74 1.20 9.38 19.56
N THR A 75 1.22 10.62 19.08
CA THR A 75 0.03 11.46 18.86
C THR A 75 -0.90 10.79 17.85
N GLU A 76 -2.18 10.70 18.22
CA GLU A 76 -3.22 10.27 17.29
C GLU A 76 -3.52 11.40 16.30
N LEU A 77 -3.45 11.10 15.01
CA LEU A 77 -3.83 12.00 13.94
C LEU A 77 -5.35 11.96 13.77
N THR A 78 -5.95 13.13 13.57
CA THR A 78 -7.37 13.25 13.23
C THR A 78 -7.62 12.59 11.86
N PRO A 79 -8.66 11.74 11.70
CA PRO A 79 -9.01 11.18 10.40
C PRO A 79 -9.21 12.25 9.35
N GLY A 80 -8.61 12.09 8.17
CA GLY A 80 -8.68 13.05 7.08
C GLY A 80 -7.83 14.31 7.28
N CYS A 81 -6.94 14.36 8.27
CA CYS A 81 -5.96 15.43 8.37
C CYS A 81 -4.92 15.32 7.24
N ILE A 82 -4.24 16.43 6.94
CA ILE A 82 -3.31 16.49 5.81
C ILE A 82 -2.16 15.49 5.96
N GLU A 83 -1.64 15.30 7.17
CA GLU A 83 -0.56 14.36 7.45
C GLU A 83 -0.99 12.91 7.21
N GLU A 84 -2.20 12.53 7.62
CA GLU A 84 -2.74 11.19 7.40
C GLU A 84 -2.95 10.91 5.91
N ILE A 85 -3.56 11.86 5.19
CA ILE A 85 -3.74 11.82 3.75
C ILE A 85 -2.40 11.72 3.01
N GLU A 86 -1.40 12.50 3.40
CA GLU A 86 -0.07 12.48 2.79
C GLU A 86 0.62 11.14 2.99
N ILE A 87 0.57 10.57 4.21
CA ILE A 87 1.18 9.26 4.48
C ILE A 87 0.55 8.17 3.62
N ARG A 88 -0.78 8.13 3.54
CA ARG A 88 -1.51 7.14 2.73
C ARG A 88 -1.26 7.34 1.24
N GLY A 89 -1.37 8.58 0.76
CA GLY A 89 -1.13 8.93 -0.65
C GLY A 89 0.28 8.59 -1.11
N CYS A 90 1.30 8.92 -0.31
CA CYS A 90 2.68 8.53 -0.60
C CYS A 90 2.87 7.02 -0.61
N SER A 91 2.21 6.28 0.29
CA SER A 91 2.31 4.82 0.34
C SER A 91 1.74 4.19 -0.94
N ILE A 92 0.57 4.64 -1.40
CA ILE A 92 -0.04 4.20 -2.66
C ILE A 92 0.90 4.48 -3.83
N GLU A 93 1.40 5.71 -3.96
CA GLU A 93 2.32 6.09 -5.04
C GLU A 93 3.61 5.23 -5.06
N VAL A 94 4.16 4.91 -3.88
CA VAL A 94 5.33 4.03 -3.78
C VAL A 94 5.01 2.64 -4.30
N ILE A 95 3.86 2.07 -3.96
CA ILE A 95 3.48 0.74 -4.43
C ILE A 95 3.26 0.70 -5.93
N GLU A 96 2.57 1.69 -6.50
CA GLU A 96 2.38 1.76 -7.96
C GLU A 96 3.74 1.79 -8.69
N ARG A 97 4.71 2.56 -8.18
CA ARG A 97 6.08 2.57 -8.72
C ARG A 97 6.81 1.23 -8.55
N VAL A 98 6.60 0.53 -7.44
CA VAL A 98 7.16 -0.81 -7.22
C VAL A 98 6.59 -1.80 -8.23
N VAL A 99 5.27 -1.79 -8.44
CA VAL A 99 4.59 -2.64 -9.44
C VAL A 99 5.18 -2.38 -10.83
N ASP A 100 5.27 -1.12 -11.26
CA ASP A 100 5.86 -0.75 -12.54
C ASP A 100 7.32 -1.21 -12.66
N ARG A 101 8.11 -1.04 -11.59
CA ARG A 101 9.51 -1.46 -11.59
C ARG A 101 9.64 -2.97 -11.71
N VAL A 102 8.84 -3.75 -10.98
CA VAL A 102 8.85 -5.22 -11.03
C VAL A 102 8.41 -5.70 -12.41
N ARG A 103 7.33 -5.14 -12.97
CA ARG A 103 6.86 -5.44 -14.34
C ARG A 103 7.94 -5.17 -15.39
N ASN A 104 8.65 -4.06 -15.26
CA ASN A 104 9.76 -3.72 -16.16
C ASN A 104 10.94 -4.68 -16.01
N LEU A 105 11.27 -5.11 -14.79
CA LEU A 105 12.29 -6.11 -14.56
C LEU A 105 11.91 -7.46 -15.19
N ILE A 106 10.68 -7.93 -15.02
CA ILE A 106 10.21 -9.18 -15.64
C ILE A 106 10.38 -9.13 -17.17
N LYS A 107 10.03 -8.00 -17.80
CA LYS A 107 10.21 -7.80 -19.26
C LYS A 107 11.68 -7.83 -19.69
N GLN A 108 12.61 -7.40 -18.83
CA GLN A 108 14.05 -7.41 -19.11
C GLN A 108 14.68 -8.81 -18.99
N TYR A 109 14.04 -9.73 -18.26
CA TYR A 109 14.51 -11.10 -18.04
C TYR A 109 13.49 -12.14 -18.54
N PRO A 110 13.28 -12.24 -19.87
CA PRO A 110 12.25 -13.13 -20.44
C PRO A 110 12.50 -14.61 -20.14
N ASN A 111 13.74 -14.99 -19.84
CA ASN A 111 14.14 -16.35 -19.46
C ASN A 111 13.53 -16.83 -18.14
N LEU A 112 12.99 -15.94 -17.31
CA LEU A 112 12.34 -16.32 -16.05
C LEU A 112 10.92 -16.89 -16.26
N ASN A 113 10.33 -16.76 -17.46
CA ASN A 113 8.97 -17.23 -17.77
C ASN A 113 7.89 -16.74 -16.77
N ILE A 114 8.09 -15.55 -16.19
CA ILE A 114 7.14 -14.91 -15.28
C ILE A 114 6.18 -14.06 -16.11
N ASN A 115 4.88 -14.18 -15.86
CA ASN A 115 3.89 -13.28 -16.46
C ASN A 115 4.04 -11.87 -15.84
N PRO A 116 4.35 -10.81 -16.62
CA PRO A 116 4.45 -9.45 -16.08
C PRO A 116 3.18 -9.00 -15.33
N PHE A 117 2.00 -9.44 -15.77
CA PHE A 117 0.73 -9.10 -15.15
C PHE A 117 0.44 -9.88 -13.85
N SER A 118 1.32 -10.80 -13.45
CA SER A 118 1.17 -11.49 -12.15
C SER A 118 1.56 -10.61 -10.95
N CYS A 119 2.17 -9.45 -11.20
CA CYS A 119 2.47 -8.47 -10.17
C CYS A 119 1.48 -7.30 -10.29
N ASN A 120 0.71 -7.06 -9.25
CA ASN A 120 -0.21 -5.93 -9.10
C ASN A 120 -0.15 -5.40 -7.65
N SER A 121 -0.87 -4.31 -7.39
CA SER A 121 -0.81 -3.64 -6.09
C SER A 121 -1.31 -4.52 -4.93
N ILE A 122 -2.25 -5.45 -5.17
CA ILE A 122 -2.73 -6.43 -4.19
C ILE A 122 -1.60 -7.38 -3.77
N VAL A 123 -0.84 -7.92 -4.72
CA VAL A 123 0.28 -8.84 -4.43
C VAL A 123 1.37 -8.13 -3.63
N VAL A 124 1.69 -6.89 -3.98
CA VAL A 124 2.69 -6.10 -3.25
C VAL A 124 2.20 -5.77 -1.84
N ASP A 125 0.93 -5.40 -1.69
CA ASP A 125 0.32 -5.13 -0.39
C ASP A 125 0.36 -6.36 0.54
N HIS A 126 -0.11 -7.51 0.04
CA HIS A 126 -0.05 -8.78 0.78
C HIS A 126 1.38 -9.13 1.21
N PHE A 127 2.36 -8.93 0.31
CA PHE A 127 3.77 -9.15 0.63
C PHE A 127 4.25 -8.24 1.77
N LEU A 128 3.93 -6.95 1.72
CA LEU A 128 4.35 -5.97 2.73
C LEU A 128 3.68 -6.26 4.08
N TRP A 129 2.40 -6.64 4.07
CA TRP A 129 1.68 -6.99 5.28
C TRP A 129 2.23 -8.26 5.94
N ASP A 130 2.51 -9.30 5.13
CA ASP A 130 3.18 -10.51 5.60
C ASP A 130 4.58 -10.23 6.13
N TYR A 131 5.33 -9.37 5.44
CA TYR A 131 6.64 -8.94 5.89
C TYR A 131 6.54 -8.27 7.26
N ARG A 132 5.56 -7.36 7.44
CA ARG A 132 5.34 -6.70 8.72
C ARG A 132 5.07 -7.70 9.84
N ARG A 133 4.19 -8.69 9.60
CA ARG A 133 3.86 -9.69 10.63
C ARG A 133 5.05 -10.55 11.00
N LYS A 134 5.81 -11.02 10.01
CA LYS A 134 6.99 -11.87 10.22
C LYS A 134 8.15 -11.12 10.88
N ASN A 135 8.20 -9.79 10.75
CA ASN A 135 9.29 -8.95 11.24
C ASN A 135 8.80 -7.93 12.30
N ALA A 136 7.77 -8.26 13.07
CA ALA A 136 7.13 -7.32 14.00
C ALA A 136 8.14 -6.69 14.98
N GLU A 137 8.99 -7.49 15.61
CA GLU A 137 10.01 -7.00 16.55
C GLU A 137 10.99 -6.01 15.91
N LYS A 138 11.39 -6.27 14.65
CA LYS A 138 12.33 -5.43 13.90
C LYS A 138 11.71 -4.08 13.53
N LEU A 139 10.40 -4.05 13.31
CA LEU A 139 9.68 -2.88 12.85
C LEU A 139 9.12 -2.05 14.01
N GLU A 140 9.07 -2.59 15.23
CA GLU A 140 8.38 -1.96 16.37
C GLU A 140 8.88 -0.54 16.68
N SER A 141 10.16 -0.26 16.49
CA SER A 141 10.76 1.06 16.72
C SER A 141 10.44 2.09 15.64
N ILE A 142 9.93 1.66 14.48
CA ILE A 142 9.65 2.55 13.35
C ILE A 142 8.28 3.19 13.58
N PRO A 143 8.18 4.54 13.57
CA PRO A 143 6.92 5.22 13.80
C PRO A 143 5.95 4.99 12.64
N PHE A 144 4.66 4.96 12.97
CA PHE A 144 3.56 4.83 12.04
C PHE A 144 2.41 5.73 12.50
N HIS A 145 1.54 6.13 11.57
CA HIS A 145 0.40 6.98 11.93
C HIS A 145 -0.65 6.20 12.71
N ARG A 146 -1.18 6.82 13.76
CA ARG A 146 -2.29 6.29 14.56
C ARG A 146 -3.49 7.18 14.28
N THR A 147 -4.55 6.59 13.75
CA THR A 147 -5.77 7.31 13.41
C THR A 147 -6.92 6.41 13.80
N ARG A 148 -7.95 6.96 14.45
CA ARG A 148 -9.11 6.22 14.91
C ARG A 148 -10.37 6.73 14.22
N SER A 149 -11.10 5.85 13.56
CA SER A 149 -12.33 6.16 12.84
C SER A 149 -13.38 5.06 13.03
N ILE A 150 -14.55 5.20 12.41
CA ILE A 150 -15.54 4.09 12.34
C ILE A 150 -15.14 3.00 11.32
N TYR A 151 -14.12 3.27 10.50
CA TYR A 151 -13.63 2.35 9.48
C TYR A 151 -12.48 1.50 10.00
N TYR A 152 -11.69 2.03 10.93
CA TYR A 152 -10.50 1.41 11.53
C TYR A 152 -10.19 2.00 12.91
#